data_AF-A0A9X8DTD8-F1
#
_entry.id   AF-A0A9X8DTD8-F1
#
_cell.length_a   1.000
_cell.length_b   1.000
_cell.length_c   1.000
_cell.angle_alpha   90.00
_cell.angle_beta   90.00
_cell.angle_gamma   90.00
#
_symmetry.space_group_name_H-M   'P 1'
#
loop_
_entity.id
_entity.type
_entity.pdbx_description
1 polymer ?
#
loop_
_entity_poly.entity_id
_entity_poly.type
_entity_poly.pdbx_seq_one_letter_code
_entity_poly.pdbx_strand_id
1 'polypeptide(L)'
;PHDDHVLLLYNPKEKNPIKRGGWTAGDPVPYAALSKVFAVIEDESSRLIIQDTLADFFRSVIELTPSDLVPCIYLCVCTELAPAYDNVQIGIGDAILIKSIGEATGTTPKFVKDLYQKQGDLGKVAQASRSKQSTLMTFQTKPKPLAVAHVYNDMVKIAKMSGNNSQASKCSIIKSLVVRCDKLSDEAKYVIRGLQGKLRIGLAGQSILMSLTQAFMHPKEQGDKALQAEALKHVKRAFSEFPNYEVLASSLLTVFTRENDQKGVFASQFVELAEFCHLTAGTPVSPMLARPTKSYAMVLDRFQAMPFTCEYKYDGERAQIHILPNGDIRIF
;
A
#
# COMPACT_ATOMS: atom_id res chain seq x y z
N PRO A 1 34.81 -15.50 -13.03
CA PRO A 1 33.62 -15.71 -12.17
C PRO A 1 33.05 -14.35 -11.76
N HIS A 2 32.44 -13.67 -12.74
CA HIS A 2 31.75 -12.41 -12.53
C HIS A 2 30.36 -12.70 -11.97
N ASP A 3 29.91 -11.84 -11.05
CA ASP A 3 28.61 -11.84 -10.40
C ASP A 3 27.45 -11.92 -11.41
N ASP A 4 27.04 -13.13 -11.76
CA ASP A 4 25.81 -13.37 -12.50
C ASP A 4 24.62 -13.40 -11.53
N HIS A 5 23.76 -12.39 -11.67
CA HIS A 5 22.42 -12.23 -11.08
C HIS A 5 22.30 -11.54 -9.71
N VAL A 6 22.79 -10.30 -9.61
CA VAL A 6 21.88 -9.27 -9.08
C VAL A 6 20.81 -9.09 -10.15
N LEU A 7 19.71 -9.85 -10.07
CA LEU A 7 18.56 -9.64 -10.94
C LEU A 7 18.22 -8.15 -10.89
N LEU A 8 18.27 -7.49 -12.06
CA LEU A 8 17.83 -6.12 -12.30
C LEU A 8 16.29 -6.05 -12.14
N LEU A 9 15.78 -6.36 -10.94
CA LEU A 9 14.36 -6.62 -10.66
C LEU A 9 13.47 -5.40 -10.71
N TYR A 10 14.03 -4.19 -10.71
CA TYR A 10 13.30 -2.95 -10.98
C TYR A 10 14.30 -1.84 -11.28
N ASN A 11 14.17 -1.17 -12.42
CA ASN A 11 15.03 -0.05 -12.79
C ASN A 11 14.23 1.27 -12.85
N PRO A 12 14.24 2.10 -11.80
CA PRO A 12 13.47 3.35 -11.74
C PRO A 12 13.75 4.34 -12.89
N LYS A 13 14.91 4.22 -13.56
CA LYS A 13 15.32 5.11 -14.65
C LYS A 13 14.82 4.67 -16.03
N GLU A 14 14.35 3.43 -16.15
CA GLU A 14 13.82 2.91 -17.42
C GLU A 14 12.43 3.45 -17.70
N LYS A 15 12.17 3.84 -18.94
CA LYS A 15 10.90 4.45 -19.36
C LYS A 15 9.89 3.41 -19.83
N ASN A 16 10.35 2.30 -20.39
CA ASN A 16 9.46 1.23 -20.83
C ASN A 16 8.97 0.41 -19.61
N PRO A 17 7.66 0.32 -19.35
CA PRO A 17 7.15 -0.36 -18.15
C PRO A 17 7.57 -1.83 -18.02
N ILE A 18 7.65 -2.57 -19.13
CA ILE A 18 8.06 -3.98 -19.16
C ILE A 18 9.54 -4.11 -18.75
N LYS A 19 10.42 -3.33 -19.38
CA LYS A 19 11.86 -3.33 -19.05
C LYS A 19 12.15 -2.76 -17.67
N ARG A 20 11.37 -1.77 -17.24
CA ARG A 20 11.45 -1.17 -15.90
C ARG A 20 11.11 -2.19 -14.84
N GLY A 21 10.06 -2.98 -15.06
CA GLY A 21 9.66 -4.07 -14.20
C GLY A 21 10.76 -5.11 -14.09
N GLY A 22 11.33 -5.58 -15.18
CA GLY A 22 12.49 -6.49 -15.11
C GLY A 22 12.16 -7.91 -14.61
N TRP A 23 10.88 -8.25 -14.42
CA TRP A 23 10.37 -9.61 -14.28
C TRP A 23 9.59 -10.03 -15.53
N THR A 24 9.40 -11.34 -15.71
CA THR A 24 8.69 -11.91 -16.87
C THR A 24 7.19 -11.66 -16.73
N ALA A 25 6.50 -11.32 -17.82
CA ALA A 25 5.04 -11.19 -17.81
C ALA A 25 4.38 -12.51 -17.37
N GLY A 26 3.39 -12.42 -16.48
CA GLY A 26 2.72 -13.55 -15.85
C GLY A 26 3.42 -14.11 -14.60
N ASP A 27 4.70 -13.80 -14.38
CA ASP A 27 5.36 -14.16 -13.11
C ASP A 27 4.86 -13.25 -11.97
N PRO A 28 4.76 -13.75 -10.73
CA PRO A 28 4.39 -12.94 -9.58
C PRO A 28 5.34 -11.76 -9.38
N VAL A 29 4.81 -10.59 -8.99
CA VAL A 29 5.62 -9.38 -8.78
C VAL A 29 6.64 -9.65 -7.66
N PRO A 30 7.95 -9.50 -7.91
CA PRO A 30 8.97 -9.71 -6.89
C PRO A 30 8.84 -8.68 -5.76
N TYR A 31 8.85 -9.11 -4.50
CA TYR A 31 8.78 -8.19 -3.37
C TYR A 31 10.01 -7.28 -3.27
N ALA A 32 11.16 -7.73 -3.75
CA ALA A 32 12.36 -6.91 -3.92
C ALA A 32 12.14 -5.71 -4.86
N ALA A 33 11.30 -5.84 -5.90
CA ALA A 33 10.95 -4.72 -6.79
C ALA A 33 10.17 -3.64 -6.03
N LEU A 34 9.12 -4.03 -5.29
CA LEU A 34 8.36 -3.12 -4.44
C LEU A 34 9.22 -2.51 -3.33
N SER A 35 10.09 -3.29 -2.70
CA SER A 35 11.03 -2.81 -1.69
C SER A 35 12.01 -1.78 -2.25
N LYS A 36 12.45 -1.95 -3.49
CA LYS A 36 13.30 -0.96 -4.17
C LYS A 36 12.54 0.36 -4.40
N VAL A 37 11.27 0.29 -4.79
CA VAL A 37 10.39 1.48 -4.91
C VAL A 37 10.24 2.18 -3.57
N PHE A 38 10.00 1.45 -2.48
CA PHE A 38 9.94 2.04 -1.14
C PHE A 38 11.24 2.73 -0.73
N ALA A 39 12.40 2.16 -1.05
CA ALA A 39 13.69 2.81 -0.80
C ALA A 39 13.87 4.12 -1.58
N VAL A 40 13.49 4.14 -2.86
CA VAL A 40 13.52 5.36 -3.67
C VAL A 40 12.57 6.42 -3.11
N ILE A 41 11.37 6.03 -2.67
CA ILE A 41 10.40 6.94 -2.08
C ILE A 41 10.86 7.47 -0.71
N GLU A 42 11.50 6.63 0.13
CA GLU A 42 12.01 7.05 1.44
C GLU A 42 13.11 8.12 1.33
N ASP A 43 13.94 8.04 0.30
CA ASP A 43 15.03 8.99 0.05
C ASP A 43 14.57 10.26 -0.69
N GLU A 44 13.30 10.33 -1.12
CA GLU A 44 12.73 11.47 -1.84
C GLU A 44 11.86 12.35 -0.94
N SER A 45 11.95 13.67 -1.11
CA SER A 45 11.18 14.66 -0.35
C SER A 45 10.05 15.30 -1.18
N SER A 46 10.16 15.26 -2.50
CA SER A 46 9.16 15.80 -3.42
C SER A 46 7.98 14.84 -3.57
N ARG A 47 6.81 15.28 -3.09
CA ARG A 47 5.55 14.54 -3.23
C ARG A 47 5.24 14.17 -4.68
N LEU A 48 5.56 15.03 -5.65
CA LEU A 48 5.31 14.77 -7.07
C LEU A 48 6.19 13.63 -7.59
N ILE A 49 7.48 13.63 -7.24
CA ILE A 49 8.40 12.56 -7.65
C ILE A 49 8.01 11.22 -7.00
N ILE A 50 7.58 11.25 -5.74
CA ILE A 50 7.02 10.06 -5.07
C ILE A 50 5.81 9.52 -5.84
N GLN A 51 4.89 10.40 -6.25
CA GLN A 51 3.70 10.03 -7.00
C GLN A 51 4.04 9.42 -8.35
N ASP A 52 4.95 10.05 -9.09
CA ASP A 52 5.41 9.59 -10.40
C ASP A 52 6.13 8.24 -10.30
N THR A 53 7.01 8.07 -9.31
CA THR A 53 7.75 6.82 -9.04
C THR A 53 6.78 5.66 -8.77
N LEU A 54 5.77 5.89 -7.93
CA LEU A 54 4.78 4.87 -7.62
C LEU A 54 3.85 4.58 -8.81
N ALA A 55 3.47 5.61 -9.59
CA ALA A 55 2.69 5.44 -10.82
C ALA A 55 3.47 4.59 -11.84
N ASP A 56 4.77 4.83 -11.97
CA ASP A 56 5.66 4.07 -12.86
C ASP A 56 5.81 2.61 -12.44
N PHE A 57 5.85 2.34 -11.14
CA PHE A 57 5.79 0.96 -10.63
C PHE A 57 4.44 0.31 -10.95
N PHE A 58 3.31 0.99 -10.70
CA PHE A 58 1.99 0.43 -11.01
C PHE A 58 1.81 0.16 -12.50
N ARG A 59 2.35 0.99 -13.41
CA ARG A 59 2.37 0.68 -14.85
C ARG A 59 3.07 -0.63 -15.15
N SER A 60 4.23 -0.88 -14.54
CA SER A 60 4.93 -2.16 -14.70
C SER A 60 4.09 -3.33 -14.20
N VAL A 61 3.38 -3.16 -13.08
CA VAL A 61 2.48 -4.20 -12.54
C VAL A 61 1.29 -4.44 -13.47
N ILE A 62 0.64 -3.39 -13.98
CA ILE A 62 -0.51 -3.49 -14.89
C ILE A 62 -0.13 -4.22 -16.19
N GLU A 63 1.06 -3.93 -16.73
CA GLU A 63 1.54 -4.52 -17.99
C GLU A 63 2.03 -5.97 -17.83
N LEU A 64 2.68 -6.29 -16.70
CA LEU A 64 3.34 -7.60 -16.52
C LEU A 64 2.47 -8.60 -15.73
N THR A 65 1.82 -8.15 -14.65
CA THR A 65 1.14 -9.02 -13.68
C THR A 65 -0.04 -8.28 -13.00
N PRO A 66 -1.10 -7.90 -13.74
CA PRO A 66 -2.17 -7.06 -13.19
C PRO A 66 -2.92 -7.66 -12.00
N SER A 67 -2.90 -8.99 -11.84
CA SER A 67 -3.46 -9.70 -10.66
C SER A 67 -2.82 -9.30 -9.33
N ASP A 68 -1.57 -8.84 -9.35
CA ASP A 68 -0.81 -8.46 -8.16
C ASP A 68 -0.96 -6.97 -7.78
N LEU A 69 -1.75 -6.20 -8.54
CA LEU A 69 -1.96 -4.78 -8.30
C LEU A 69 -2.57 -4.50 -6.92
N VAL A 70 -3.62 -5.23 -6.53
CA VAL A 70 -4.29 -5.06 -5.24
C VAL A 70 -3.34 -5.36 -4.06
N PRO A 71 -2.62 -6.50 -4.04
CA PRO A 71 -1.55 -6.74 -3.06
C PRO A 71 -0.52 -5.61 -3.00
N CYS A 72 -0.08 -5.07 -4.15
CA CYS A 72 0.85 -3.94 -4.19
C CYS A 72 0.26 -2.70 -3.51
N ILE A 73 -1.00 -2.35 -3.80
CA ILE A 73 -1.69 -1.20 -3.21
C ILE A 73 -1.77 -1.34 -1.68
N TYR A 74 -2.26 -2.47 -1.17
CA TYR A 74 -2.38 -2.66 0.28
C TYR A 74 -1.03 -2.64 1.00
N LEU A 75 0.02 -3.18 0.40
CA LEU A 75 1.38 -3.08 0.96
C LEU A 75 1.92 -1.64 0.95
N CYS A 76 1.51 -0.80 0.00
CA CYS A 76 1.82 0.64 0.01
C CYS A 76 1.04 1.40 1.09
N VAL A 77 -0.24 1.06 1.30
CA VAL A 77 -1.09 1.65 2.34
C VAL A 77 -0.56 1.29 3.74
N CYS A 78 -0.16 0.02 3.93
CA CYS A 78 0.45 -0.58 5.12
C CYS A 78 -0.33 -0.54 6.45
N THR A 79 -1.27 0.39 6.62
CA THR A 79 -2.06 0.52 7.85
C THR A 79 -3.25 -0.44 7.90
N GLU A 80 -3.75 -0.83 6.73
CA GLU A 80 -4.88 -1.74 6.54
C GLU A 80 -4.54 -2.71 5.40
N LEU A 81 -5.02 -3.96 5.51
CA LEU A 81 -4.83 -5.03 4.51
C LEU A 81 -6.16 -5.48 3.90
N ALA A 82 -7.23 -4.77 4.21
CA ALA A 82 -8.57 -4.95 3.74
C ALA A 82 -9.28 -3.58 3.87
N PRO A 83 -10.49 -3.40 3.34
CA PRO A 83 -11.27 -2.20 3.58
C PRO A 83 -11.42 -1.94 5.09
N ALA A 84 -11.33 -0.68 5.50
CA ALA A 84 -11.32 -0.29 6.92
C ALA A 84 -12.49 -0.88 7.73
N TYR A 85 -13.66 -1.01 7.09
CA TYR A 85 -14.88 -1.53 7.70
C TYR A 85 -14.89 -3.05 7.94
N ASP A 86 -13.96 -3.79 7.33
CA ASP A 86 -13.76 -5.22 7.63
C ASP A 86 -12.93 -5.45 8.90
N ASN A 87 -12.39 -4.37 9.51
CA ASN A 87 -11.65 -4.37 10.77
C ASN A 87 -10.46 -5.35 10.81
N VAL A 88 -9.82 -5.60 9.66
CA VAL A 88 -8.61 -6.44 9.56
C VAL A 88 -7.40 -5.60 9.96
N GLN A 89 -7.12 -5.56 11.26
CA GLN A 89 -5.93 -4.89 11.80
C GLN A 89 -4.74 -5.85 11.84
N ILE A 90 -3.57 -5.39 11.36
CA ILE A 90 -2.32 -6.16 11.44
C ILE A 90 -1.96 -6.42 12.91
N GLY A 91 -2.03 -5.37 13.74
CA GLY A 91 -2.08 -5.47 15.21
C GLY A 91 -0.91 -6.19 15.88
N ILE A 92 0.26 -6.27 15.25
CA ILE A 92 1.42 -6.99 15.81
C ILE A 92 2.20 -6.05 16.74
N GLY A 93 2.20 -6.38 18.02
CA GLY A 93 3.03 -5.68 18.99
C GLY A 93 4.54 -5.92 18.76
N ASP A 94 5.35 -4.90 19.04
CA ASP A 94 6.81 -4.92 18.87
C ASP A 94 7.48 -6.14 19.52
N ALA A 95 6.94 -6.67 20.63
CA ALA A 95 7.48 -7.86 21.31
C ALA A 95 7.51 -9.11 20.40
N ILE A 96 6.47 -9.33 19.59
CA ILE A 96 6.37 -10.45 18.65
C ILE A 96 7.41 -10.27 17.54
N LEU A 97 7.55 -9.04 17.03
CA LEU A 97 8.50 -8.71 15.98
C LEU A 97 9.95 -8.88 16.46
N ILE A 98 10.28 -8.36 17.64
CA ILE A 98 11.60 -8.51 18.27
C ILE A 98 11.96 -9.98 18.42
N LYS A 99 11.01 -10.79 18.92
CA LYS A 99 11.21 -12.25 19.06
C LYS A 99 11.44 -12.91 17.70
N SER A 100 10.59 -12.59 16.71
CA SER A 100 10.66 -13.16 15.36
C SER A 100 11.95 -12.81 14.63
N ILE A 101 12.42 -11.56 14.74
CA ILE A 101 13.70 -11.09 14.18
C ILE A 101 14.86 -11.86 14.83
N GLY A 102 14.84 -12.01 16.16
CA GLY A 102 15.84 -12.79 16.89
C GLY A 102 15.94 -14.22 16.36
N GLU A 103 14.80 -14.92 16.30
CA GLU A 103 14.71 -16.29 15.80
C GLU A 103 15.08 -16.44 14.32
N ALA A 104 14.77 -15.44 13.48
CA ALA A 104 15.09 -15.46 12.05
C ALA A 104 16.58 -15.23 11.78
N THR A 105 17.23 -14.39 12.58
CA THR A 105 18.62 -13.96 12.39
C THR A 105 19.61 -14.73 13.25
N GLY A 106 19.14 -15.64 14.11
CA GLY A 106 19.98 -16.40 15.03
C GLY A 106 20.52 -15.55 16.18
N THR A 107 19.84 -14.45 16.54
CA THR A 107 20.22 -13.54 17.61
C THR A 107 19.24 -13.62 18.78
N THR A 108 19.62 -13.08 19.95
CA THR A 108 18.72 -13.08 21.11
C THR A 108 17.71 -11.93 21.03
N PRO A 109 16.45 -12.11 21.50
CA PRO A 109 15.47 -11.02 21.55
C PRO A 109 15.96 -9.80 22.34
N LYS A 110 16.79 -10.01 23.36
CA LYS A 110 17.43 -8.93 24.14
C LYS A 110 18.34 -8.07 23.26
N PHE A 111 19.19 -8.69 22.45
CA PHE A 111 20.07 -7.98 21.53
C PHE A 111 19.29 -7.14 20.50
N VAL A 112 18.22 -7.70 19.93
CA VAL A 112 17.34 -6.99 19.00
C VAL A 112 16.65 -5.81 19.67
N LYS A 113 16.18 -5.97 20.91
CA LYS A 113 15.57 -4.90 21.71
C LYS A 113 16.56 -3.76 21.98
N ASP A 114 17.80 -4.08 22.35
CA ASP A 114 18.85 -3.08 22.62
C ASP A 114 19.21 -2.30 21.34
N LEU A 115 19.27 -2.97 20.19
CA LEU A 115 19.44 -2.31 18.89
C LEU A 115 18.25 -1.41 18.53
N TYR A 116 17.03 -1.86 18.82
CA TYR A 116 15.83 -1.08 18.55
C TYR A 116 15.79 0.21 19.38
N GLN A 117 16.16 0.14 20.66
CA GLN A 117 16.27 1.34 21.50
C GLN A 117 17.28 2.36 20.96
N LYS A 118 18.37 1.90 20.33
CA LYS A 118 19.38 2.78 19.73
C LYS A 118 18.95 3.36 18.39
N GLN A 119 18.29 2.58 17.53
CA GLN A 119 17.96 2.98 16.16
C GLN A 119 16.56 3.61 16.01
N GLY A 120 15.63 3.30 16.91
CA GLY A 120 14.23 3.75 16.83
C GLY A 120 13.39 3.13 15.71
N ASP A 121 13.92 2.14 15.00
CA ASP A 121 13.28 1.51 13.82
C ASP A 121 13.56 0.01 13.77
N LEU A 122 12.54 -0.83 14.02
CA LEU A 122 12.70 -2.29 13.96
C LEU A 122 12.99 -2.81 12.56
N GLY A 123 12.54 -2.11 11.50
CA GLY A 123 12.87 -2.48 10.12
C GLY A 123 14.35 -2.35 9.84
N LYS A 124 14.97 -1.24 10.26
CA LYS A 124 16.44 -1.06 10.12
C LYS A 124 17.21 -2.10 10.93
N VAL A 125 16.74 -2.44 12.14
CA VAL A 125 17.34 -3.51 12.95
C VAL A 125 17.22 -4.87 12.29
N ALA A 126 16.08 -5.18 11.68
CA ALA A 126 15.87 -6.43 10.94
C ALA A 126 16.81 -6.53 9.74
N GLN A 127 16.93 -5.45 8.97
CA GLN A 127 17.84 -5.39 7.82
C GLN A 127 19.30 -5.56 8.24
N ALA A 128 19.74 -4.84 9.26
CA ALA A 128 21.11 -4.91 9.77
C ALA A 128 21.45 -6.29 10.38
N SER A 129 20.48 -6.94 11.01
CA SER A 129 20.66 -8.30 11.54
C SER A 129 20.67 -9.34 10.42
N ARG A 130 19.83 -9.17 9.40
CA ARG A 130 19.74 -10.07 8.25
C ARG A 130 20.98 -10.03 7.37
N SER A 131 21.54 -8.84 7.12
CA SER A 131 22.74 -8.67 6.29
C SER A 131 24.00 -9.27 6.93
N LYS A 132 24.08 -9.30 8.27
CA LYS A 132 25.23 -9.84 9.02
C LYS A 132 25.20 -11.35 9.26
N GLN A 133 24.08 -12.01 9.00
CA GLN A 133 23.97 -13.45 9.21
C GLN A 133 24.96 -14.17 8.27
N SER A 134 25.91 -14.95 8.78
CA SER A 134 26.72 -15.82 7.94
C SER A 134 25.82 -16.96 7.44
N THR A 135 25.64 -17.11 6.13
CA THR A 135 25.04 -18.36 5.63
C THR A 135 26.14 -19.41 5.74
N LEU A 136 25.98 -20.40 6.62
CA LEU A 136 26.56 -21.70 6.31
C LEU A 136 25.91 -22.12 5.00
N MET A 137 26.67 -22.05 3.90
CA MET A 137 26.26 -22.56 2.60
C MET A 137 26.26 -24.09 2.69
N THR A 138 25.31 -24.64 3.44
CA THR A 138 24.88 -26.01 3.24
C THR A 138 24.39 -26.09 1.80
N PHE A 139 24.68 -27.18 1.09
CA PHE A 139 24.34 -27.43 -0.32
C PHE A 139 22.83 -27.38 -0.67
N GLN A 140 22.00 -26.79 0.20
CA GLN A 140 20.58 -26.54 0.02
C GLN A 140 20.35 -25.15 -0.60
N THR A 141 19.96 -25.20 -1.87
CA THR A 141 19.17 -24.22 -2.63
C THR A 141 18.84 -22.88 -1.94
N LYS A 142 19.25 -21.77 -2.58
CA LYS A 142 18.82 -20.41 -2.21
C LYS A 142 17.28 -20.41 -2.05
N PRO A 143 16.72 -19.84 -0.96
CA PRO A 143 15.27 -19.79 -0.77
C PRO A 143 14.60 -19.11 -1.97
N LYS A 144 13.43 -19.60 -2.38
CA LYS A 144 12.66 -18.95 -3.45
C LYS A 144 12.39 -17.49 -3.06
N PRO A 145 12.70 -16.52 -3.94
CA PRO A 145 12.45 -15.09 -3.68
C PRO A 145 11.02 -14.81 -3.22
N LEU A 146 10.84 -13.73 -2.47
CA LEU A 146 9.51 -13.30 -2.02
C LEU A 146 8.76 -12.67 -3.18
N ALA A 147 7.48 -13.02 -3.31
CA ALA A 147 6.54 -12.36 -4.20
C ALA A 147 5.62 -11.45 -3.38
N VAL A 148 5.19 -10.32 -3.95
CA VAL A 148 4.25 -9.38 -3.32
C VAL A 148 2.99 -10.09 -2.86
N ALA A 149 2.36 -10.90 -3.71
CA ALA A 149 1.18 -11.67 -3.35
C ALA A 149 1.41 -12.59 -2.13
N HIS A 150 2.59 -13.21 -2.02
CA HIS A 150 2.93 -14.06 -0.87
C HIS A 150 3.04 -13.23 0.42
N VAL A 151 3.76 -12.12 0.37
CA VAL A 151 3.94 -11.22 1.53
C VAL A 151 2.60 -10.68 1.99
N TYR A 152 1.77 -10.20 1.06
CA TYR A 152 0.42 -9.71 1.35
C TYR A 152 -0.46 -10.80 1.99
N ASN A 153 -0.52 -11.98 1.39
CA ASN A 153 -1.35 -13.08 1.91
C ASN A 153 -0.90 -13.55 3.30
N ASP A 154 0.42 -13.62 3.55
CA ASP A 154 0.95 -13.95 4.87
C ASP A 154 0.63 -12.85 5.90
N MET A 155 0.71 -11.57 5.52
CA MET A 155 0.31 -10.47 6.40
C MET A 155 -1.19 -10.50 6.72
N VAL A 156 -2.05 -10.77 5.73
CA VAL A 156 -3.50 -10.94 5.93
C VAL A 156 -3.78 -12.14 6.84
N LYS A 157 -3.08 -13.26 6.63
CA LYS A 157 -3.17 -14.45 7.48
C LYS A 157 -2.80 -14.12 8.93
N ILE A 158 -1.70 -13.41 9.15
CA ILE A 158 -1.27 -12.97 10.48
C ILE A 158 -2.33 -12.05 11.13
N ALA A 159 -2.90 -11.11 10.37
CA ALA A 159 -3.93 -10.19 10.86
C ALA A 159 -5.21 -10.94 11.31
N LYS A 160 -5.63 -11.96 10.55
CA LYS A 160 -6.83 -12.76 10.85
C LYS A 160 -6.63 -13.80 11.97
N MET A 161 -5.39 -14.07 12.38
CA MET A 161 -5.11 -15.08 13.41
C MET A 161 -5.43 -14.57 14.81
N SER A 162 -6.29 -15.32 15.51
CA SER A 162 -6.70 -15.10 16.90
C SER A 162 -6.68 -16.41 17.70
N GLY A 163 -6.90 -16.33 19.01
CA GLY A 163 -6.99 -17.50 19.90
C GLY A 163 -5.66 -18.02 20.46
N ASN A 164 -5.74 -19.14 21.19
CA ASN A 164 -4.59 -19.77 21.84
C ASN A 164 -3.56 -20.23 20.80
N ASN A 165 -2.27 -20.07 21.12
CA ASN A 165 -1.14 -20.37 20.25
C ASN A 165 -0.96 -19.45 19.01
N SER A 166 -1.87 -18.51 18.75
CA SER A 166 -1.77 -17.57 17.62
C SER A 166 -0.43 -16.83 17.60
N GLN A 167 0.09 -16.45 18.77
CA GLN A 167 1.38 -15.76 18.94
C GLN A 167 2.57 -16.55 18.37
N ALA A 168 2.65 -17.85 18.65
CA ALA A 168 3.75 -18.69 18.17
C ALA A 168 3.67 -18.89 16.65
N SER A 169 2.47 -19.11 16.13
CA SER A 169 2.24 -19.25 14.70
C SER A 169 2.50 -17.93 13.95
N LYS A 170 2.15 -16.77 14.52
CA LYS A 170 2.54 -15.45 13.98
C LYS A 170 4.05 -15.32 13.91
N CYS A 171 4.78 -15.65 14.99
CA CYS A 171 6.24 -15.63 14.99
C CYS A 171 6.84 -16.52 13.88
N SER A 172 6.29 -17.72 13.69
CA SER A 172 6.76 -18.67 12.67
C SER A 172 6.60 -18.13 11.25
N ILE A 173 5.47 -17.51 10.93
CA ILE A 173 5.24 -16.90 9.60
C ILE A 173 6.20 -15.73 9.38
N ILE A 174 6.32 -14.82 10.36
CA ILE A 174 7.21 -13.65 10.27
C ILE A 174 8.67 -14.11 10.11
N LYS A 175 9.09 -15.12 10.85
CA LYS A 175 10.41 -15.74 10.71
C LYS A 175 10.62 -16.26 9.29
N SER A 176 9.66 -16.99 8.74
CA SER A 176 9.71 -17.52 7.37
C SER A 176 9.90 -16.40 6.33
N LEU A 177 9.15 -15.30 6.46
CA LEU A 177 9.29 -14.12 5.59
C LEU A 177 10.71 -13.52 5.70
N VAL A 178 11.18 -13.24 6.91
CA VAL A 178 12.51 -12.62 7.13
C VAL A 178 13.66 -13.51 6.65
N VAL A 179 13.56 -14.84 6.83
CA VAL A 179 14.58 -15.80 6.37
C VAL A 179 14.64 -15.90 4.84
N ARG A 180 13.57 -15.54 4.13
CA ARG A 180 13.53 -15.53 2.66
C ARG A 180 13.95 -14.20 2.04
N CYS A 181 13.97 -13.12 2.82
CA CYS A 181 14.46 -11.82 2.37
C CYS A 181 15.92 -11.90 1.92
N ASP A 182 16.25 -11.30 0.78
CA ASP A 182 17.61 -11.19 0.27
C ASP A 182 18.42 -10.25 1.18
N LYS A 183 19.63 -10.67 1.54
CA LYS A 183 20.53 -9.96 2.46
C LYS A 183 20.99 -8.61 1.92
N LEU A 184 21.03 -8.46 0.59
CA LEU A 184 21.49 -7.25 -0.09
C LEU A 184 20.34 -6.29 -0.45
N SER A 185 19.10 -6.68 -0.16
CA SER A 185 17.90 -5.89 -0.44
C SER A 185 17.32 -5.30 0.84
N ASP A 186 16.47 -4.27 0.72
CA ASP A 186 15.72 -3.72 1.86
C ASP A 186 14.42 -4.48 2.18
N GLU A 187 14.26 -5.72 1.69
CA GLU A 187 13.02 -6.49 1.89
C GLU A 187 12.70 -6.69 3.38
N ALA A 188 13.69 -7.08 4.19
CA ALA A 188 13.47 -7.33 5.62
C ALA A 188 13.05 -6.05 6.36
N LYS A 189 13.58 -4.89 5.93
CA LYS A 189 13.21 -3.58 6.46
C LYS A 189 11.72 -3.31 6.26
N TYR A 190 11.24 -3.44 5.03
CA TYR A 190 9.85 -3.10 4.69
C TYR A 190 8.84 -4.16 5.11
N VAL A 191 9.23 -5.45 5.20
CA VAL A 191 8.37 -6.48 5.82
C VAL A 191 8.07 -6.11 7.26
N ILE A 192 9.10 -5.82 8.07
CA ILE A 192 8.92 -5.51 9.49
C ILE A 192 8.17 -4.19 9.68
N ARG A 193 8.51 -3.15 8.92
CA ARG A 193 7.78 -1.88 8.97
C ARG A 193 6.31 -2.02 8.56
N GLY A 194 6.01 -2.84 7.55
CA GLY A 194 4.65 -3.17 7.14
C GLY A 194 3.89 -3.90 8.25
N LEU A 195 4.52 -4.89 8.89
CA LEU A 195 3.94 -5.62 10.02
C LEU A 195 3.70 -4.73 11.27
N GLN A 196 4.46 -3.63 11.43
CA GLN A 196 4.21 -2.60 12.45
C GLN A 196 3.08 -1.64 12.08
N GLY A 197 2.56 -1.70 10.85
CA GLY A 197 1.62 -0.71 10.32
C GLY A 197 2.24 0.68 10.10
N LYS A 198 3.57 0.75 9.96
CA LYS A 198 4.33 2.02 9.88
C LYS A 198 5.45 1.90 8.85
N LEU A 199 5.14 2.12 7.57
CA LEU A 199 6.11 2.01 6.48
C LEU A 199 7.20 3.09 6.51
N ARG A 200 6.89 4.29 7.06
CA ARG A 200 7.82 5.41 7.28
C ARG A 200 8.52 5.92 5.99
N ILE A 201 7.78 6.02 4.90
CA ILE A 201 8.31 6.49 3.60
C ILE A 201 7.67 7.79 3.10
N GLY A 202 6.86 8.47 3.92
CA GLY A 202 6.21 9.73 3.50
C GLY A 202 5.07 9.57 2.47
N LEU A 203 4.68 8.34 2.15
CA LEU A 203 3.54 8.03 1.28
C LEU A 203 2.22 8.12 2.05
N ALA A 204 1.23 8.79 1.47
CA ALA A 204 -0.12 8.95 2.03
C ALA A 204 -1.18 8.45 1.05
N GLY A 205 -2.37 8.08 1.53
CA GLY A 205 -3.46 7.53 0.70
C GLY A 205 -3.84 8.40 -0.50
N GLN A 206 -3.85 9.73 -0.33
CA GLN A 206 -4.11 10.67 -1.45
C GLN A 206 -3.05 10.60 -2.55
N SER A 207 -1.79 10.29 -2.21
CA SER A 207 -0.74 10.06 -3.20
C SER A 207 -0.90 8.71 -3.89
N ILE A 208 -1.38 7.67 -3.20
CA ILE A 208 -1.70 6.38 -3.81
C ILE A 208 -2.81 6.53 -4.85
N LEU A 209 -3.91 7.23 -4.53
CA LEU A 209 -4.97 7.51 -5.50
C LEU A 209 -4.48 8.30 -6.72
N MET A 210 -3.59 9.29 -6.50
CA MET A 210 -2.96 10.02 -7.60
C MET A 210 -2.10 9.10 -8.47
N SER A 211 -1.23 8.28 -7.86
CA SER A 211 -0.37 7.36 -8.58
C SER A 211 -1.16 6.32 -9.36
N LEU A 212 -2.28 5.81 -8.81
CA LEU A 212 -3.20 4.93 -9.55
C LEU A 212 -3.83 5.66 -10.73
N THR A 213 -4.36 6.87 -10.52
CA THR A 213 -4.94 7.68 -11.60
C THR A 213 -3.93 7.84 -12.75
N GLN A 214 -2.72 8.28 -12.45
CA GLN A 214 -1.68 8.47 -13.45
C GLN A 214 -1.24 7.14 -14.11
N ALA A 215 -1.17 6.04 -13.36
CA ALA A 215 -0.76 4.75 -13.90
C ALA A 215 -1.72 4.23 -14.98
N PHE A 216 -3.02 4.48 -14.82
CA PHE A 216 -4.05 4.09 -15.77
C PHE A 216 -4.30 5.11 -16.89
N MET A 217 -3.95 6.38 -16.68
CA MET A 217 -4.17 7.42 -17.68
C MET A 217 -3.44 7.14 -19.00
N HIS A 218 -4.09 7.47 -20.11
CA HIS A 218 -3.51 7.35 -21.44
C HIS A 218 -2.22 8.19 -21.55
N PRO A 219 -1.13 7.64 -22.12
CA PRO A 219 0.16 8.35 -22.26
C PRO A 219 0.12 9.72 -22.95
N LYS A 220 -0.92 10.00 -23.76
CA LYS A 220 -1.10 11.28 -24.45
C LYS A 220 -1.56 12.40 -23.51
N GLU A 221 -2.29 12.05 -22.46
CA GLU A 221 -2.87 12.99 -21.50
C GLU A 221 -2.08 13.07 -20.20
N GLN A 222 -1.18 12.11 -19.96
CA GLN A 222 -0.38 12.06 -18.73
C GLN A 222 0.44 13.34 -18.50
N GLY A 223 0.81 14.10 -19.52
CA GLY A 223 1.51 15.38 -19.37
C GLY A 223 0.61 16.57 -18.98
N ASP A 224 -0.70 16.44 -19.13
CA ASP A 224 -1.66 17.53 -18.93
C ASP A 224 -2.20 17.56 -17.50
N LYS A 225 -1.90 18.65 -16.78
CA LYS A 225 -2.30 18.82 -15.38
C LYS A 225 -3.81 18.99 -15.20
N ALA A 226 -4.51 19.57 -16.17
CA ALA A 226 -5.96 19.75 -16.10
C ALA A 226 -6.67 18.40 -16.25
N LEU A 227 -6.24 17.59 -17.22
CA LEU A 227 -6.78 16.24 -17.44
C LEU A 227 -6.44 15.29 -16.28
N GLN A 228 -5.23 15.38 -15.72
CA GLN A 228 -4.90 14.66 -14.49
C GLN A 228 -5.84 15.02 -13.33
N ALA A 229 -6.15 16.32 -13.16
CA ALA A 229 -7.02 16.78 -12.09
C ALA A 229 -8.48 16.31 -12.30
N GLU A 230 -8.94 16.28 -13.55
CA GLU A 230 -10.25 15.74 -13.93
C GLU A 230 -10.34 14.24 -13.65
N ALA A 231 -9.40 13.43 -14.14
CA ALA A 231 -9.36 12.00 -13.88
C ALA A 231 -9.29 11.71 -12.36
N LEU A 232 -8.44 12.44 -11.63
CA LEU A 232 -8.28 12.28 -10.19
C LEU A 232 -9.57 12.62 -9.42
N LYS A 233 -10.35 13.61 -9.89
CA LYS A 233 -11.65 13.95 -9.28
C LYS A 233 -12.57 12.73 -9.29
N HIS A 234 -12.62 11.99 -10.40
CA HIS A 234 -13.44 10.79 -10.52
C HIS A 234 -12.92 9.63 -9.66
N VAL A 235 -11.61 9.39 -9.63
CA VAL A 235 -10.99 8.37 -8.75
C VAL A 235 -11.24 8.67 -7.28
N LYS A 236 -11.07 9.94 -6.86
CA LYS A 236 -11.36 10.37 -5.48
C LYS A 236 -12.83 10.22 -5.13
N ARG A 237 -13.73 10.55 -6.05
CA ARG A 237 -15.17 10.37 -5.86
C ARG A 237 -15.51 8.89 -5.67
N ALA A 238 -15.05 8.04 -6.58
CA ALA A 238 -15.23 6.59 -6.51
C ALA A 238 -14.75 6.01 -5.17
N PHE A 239 -13.52 6.35 -4.74
CA PHE A 239 -13.00 5.90 -3.45
C PHE A 239 -13.72 6.53 -2.25
N SER A 240 -14.25 7.75 -2.37
CA SER A 240 -15.00 8.37 -1.28
C SER A 240 -16.37 7.73 -1.10
N GLU A 241 -17.06 7.39 -2.20
CA GLU A 241 -18.35 6.72 -2.20
C GLU A 241 -18.24 5.21 -1.92
N PHE A 242 -17.10 4.60 -2.24
CA PHE A 242 -16.83 3.19 -2.01
C PHE A 242 -15.34 2.99 -1.62
N PRO A 243 -14.98 3.16 -0.34
CA PRO A 243 -13.59 3.15 0.15
C PRO A 243 -13.01 1.74 0.22
N ASN A 244 -12.81 1.14 -0.95
CA ASN A 244 -12.29 -0.21 -1.13
C ASN A 244 -11.32 -0.22 -2.32
N TYR A 245 -10.03 -0.45 -2.04
CA TYR A 245 -8.99 -0.48 -3.07
C TYR A 245 -9.12 -1.65 -4.05
N GLU A 246 -9.70 -2.77 -3.61
CA GLU A 246 -9.91 -3.93 -4.48
C GLU A 246 -10.95 -3.63 -5.55
N VAL A 247 -12.09 -3.06 -5.16
CA VAL A 247 -13.14 -2.64 -6.09
C VAL A 247 -12.68 -1.49 -6.97
N LEU A 248 -11.95 -0.52 -6.43
CA LEU A 248 -11.39 0.58 -7.23
C LEU A 248 -10.41 0.06 -8.29
N ALA A 249 -9.48 -0.82 -7.91
CA ALA A 249 -8.48 -1.37 -8.82
C ALA A 249 -9.11 -2.27 -9.90
N SER A 250 -10.08 -3.12 -9.55
CA SER A 250 -10.78 -3.96 -10.51
C SER A 250 -11.64 -3.13 -11.48
N SER A 251 -12.27 -2.06 -11.00
CA SER A 251 -13.02 -1.12 -11.85
C SER A 251 -12.09 -0.42 -12.85
N LEU A 252 -10.94 0.09 -12.39
CA LEU A 252 -9.93 0.70 -13.25
C LEU A 252 -9.39 -0.29 -14.29
N LEU A 253 -9.09 -1.53 -13.89
CA LEU A 253 -8.64 -2.59 -14.80
C LEU A 253 -9.73 -2.95 -15.82
N THR A 254 -11.00 -2.92 -15.44
CA THR A 254 -12.13 -3.21 -16.34
C THR A 254 -12.23 -2.15 -17.43
N VAL A 255 -12.22 -0.86 -17.05
CA VAL A 255 -12.21 0.27 -17.99
C VAL A 255 -10.96 0.20 -18.88
N PHE A 256 -9.78 0.00 -18.28
CA PHE A 256 -8.51 -0.11 -19.01
C PHE A 256 -8.50 -1.25 -20.05
N THR A 257 -9.00 -2.43 -19.68
CA THR A 257 -8.98 -3.63 -20.54
C THR A 257 -9.97 -3.51 -21.69
N ARG A 258 -11.09 -2.80 -21.51
CA ARG A 258 -12.05 -2.54 -22.60
C ARG A 258 -11.41 -1.69 -23.70
N GLU A 259 -10.53 -0.78 -23.33
CA GLU A 259 -9.88 0.19 -24.21
C GLU A 259 -8.50 -0.30 -24.72
N ASN A 260 -8.17 -1.60 -24.60
CA ASN A 260 -6.81 -2.15 -24.74
C ASN A 260 -6.09 -1.80 -26.07
N ASP A 261 -6.82 -1.38 -27.10
CA ASP A 261 -6.24 -0.85 -28.35
C ASP A 261 -5.53 0.52 -28.16
N GLN A 262 -5.80 1.23 -27.06
CA GLN A 262 -5.35 2.59 -26.79
C GLN A 262 -4.26 2.68 -25.70
N LYS A 263 -3.92 1.59 -25.01
CA LYS A 263 -2.88 1.55 -23.95
C LYS A 263 -3.08 2.60 -22.85
N GLY A 264 -4.32 2.78 -22.39
CA GLY A 264 -4.66 3.64 -21.25
C GLY A 264 -6.07 4.20 -21.29
N VAL A 265 -6.48 4.81 -20.20
CA VAL A 265 -7.82 5.39 -19.98
C VAL A 265 -7.74 6.90 -20.20
N PHE A 266 -8.58 7.45 -21.07
CA PHE A 266 -8.72 8.90 -21.25
C PHE A 266 -9.40 9.53 -20.02
N ALA A 267 -9.07 10.77 -19.70
CA ALA A 267 -9.59 11.48 -18.52
C ALA A 267 -11.13 11.51 -18.48
N SER A 268 -11.77 11.65 -19.64
CA SER A 268 -13.24 11.63 -19.79
C SER A 268 -13.88 10.28 -19.43
N GLN A 269 -13.14 9.18 -19.51
CA GLN A 269 -13.64 7.82 -19.24
C GLN A 269 -13.58 7.45 -17.75
N PHE A 270 -12.79 8.17 -16.94
CA PHE A 270 -12.76 7.91 -15.49
C PHE A 270 -14.12 8.14 -14.82
N VAL A 271 -15.04 8.88 -15.46
CA VAL A 271 -16.42 9.05 -14.99
C VAL A 271 -17.17 7.71 -14.84
N GLU A 272 -16.83 6.71 -15.64
CA GLU A 272 -17.44 5.38 -15.63
C GLU A 272 -17.17 4.61 -14.34
N LEU A 273 -16.15 5.01 -13.55
CA LEU A 273 -15.92 4.44 -12.23
C LEU A 273 -17.14 4.57 -11.31
N ALA A 274 -18.01 5.56 -11.54
CA ALA A 274 -19.25 5.72 -10.80
C ALA A 274 -20.26 4.59 -11.04
N GLU A 275 -20.15 3.82 -12.14
CA GLU A 275 -21.01 2.66 -12.38
C GLU A 275 -20.67 1.50 -11.44
N PHE A 276 -19.38 1.36 -11.09
CA PHE A 276 -18.88 0.29 -10.24
C PHE A 276 -18.74 0.69 -8.76
N CYS A 277 -18.32 1.93 -8.51
CA CYS A 277 -18.03 2.49 -7.19
C CYS A 277 -19.03 3.60 -6.88
N HIS A 278 -20.22 3.23 -6.41
CA HIS A 278 -21.28 4.15 -6.00
C HIS A 278 -21.79 3.86 -4.59
N LEU A 279 -22.40 4.87 -3.99
CA LEU A 279 -23.03 4.78 -2.67
C LEU A 279 -23.97 3.56 -2.60
N THR A 280 -23.62 2.61 -1.75
CA THR A 280 -24.36 1.35 -1.58
C THR A 280 -24.62 1.11 -0.10
N ALA A 281 -25.88 0.89 0.28
CA ALA A 281 -26.23 0.55 1.65
C ALA A 281 -25.47 -0.72 2.10
N GLY A 282 -24.88 -0.69 3.29
CA GLY A 282 -23.99 -1.75 3.79
C GLY A 282 -22.50 -1.57 3.52
N THR A 283 -22.09 -0.61 2.68
CA THR A 283 -20.68 -0.16 2.53
C THR A 283 -20.56 1.29 2.99
N PRO A 284 -19.68 1.64 3.93
CA PRO A 284 -19.59 3.01 4.41
C PRO A 284 -18.95 3.95 3.39
N VAL A 285 -19.28 5.23 3.48
CA VAL A 285 -18.63 6.30 2.71
C VAL A 285 -17.64 7.10 3.54
N SER A 286 -16.64 7.65 2.85
CA SER A 286 -15.67 8.54 3.46
C SER A 286 -16.38 9.74 4.11
N PRO A 287 -16.17 9.98 5.41
CA PRO A 287 -16.83 11.06 6.12
C PRO A 287 -16.34 12.44 5.63
N MET A 288 -17.27 13.38 5.43
CA MET A 288 -16.90 14.79 5.24
C MET A 288 -16.18 15.33 6.49
N LEU A 289 -15.00 15.90 6.33
CA LEU A 289 -14.17 16.45 7.41
C LEU A 289 -14.31 17.98 7.51
N ALA A 290 -14.12 18.51 8.71
CA ALA A 290 -14.11 19.95 8.96
C ALA A 290 -12.67 20.51 8.99
N ARG A 291 -12.50 21.76 8.57
CA ARG A 291 -11.23 22.49 8.72
C ARG A 291 -11.27 23.34 9.99
N PRO A 292 -10.27 23.25 10.88
CA PRO A 292 -10.22 24.10 12.05
C PRO A 292 -10.10 25.56 11.61
N THR A 293 -10.90 26.43 12.21
CA THR A 293 -10.92 27.86 11.89
C THR A 293 -10.82 28.65 13.19
N LYS A 294 -9.90 29.63 13.25
CA LYS A 294 -9.53 30.31 14.50
C LYS A 294 -10.46 31.48 14.86
N SER A 295 -11.23 32.00 13.92
CA SER A 295 -12.14 33.11 14.14
C SER A 295 -13.35 33.03 13.20
N TYR A 296 -14.46 33.64 13.63
CA TYR A 296 -15.66 33.78 12.80
C TYR A 296 -15.39 34.61 11.53
N ALA A 297 -14.48 35.60 11.60
CA ALA A 297 -14.12 36.43 10.46
C ALA A 297 -13.53 35.60 9.30
N MET A 298 -12.73 34.57 9.61
CA MET A 298 -12.22 33.64 8.60
C MET A 298 -13.31 32.78 7.95
N VAL A 299 -14.40 32.50 8.68
CA VAL A 299 -15.56 31.78 8.13
C VAL A 299 -16.29 32.68 7.13
N LEU A 300 -16.56 33.93 7.51
CA LEU A 300 -17.20 34.93 6.65
C LEU A 300 -16.35 35.24 5.41
N ASP A 301 -15.04 35.38 5.56
CA ASP A 301 -14.11 35.59 4.44
C ASP A 301 -14.07 34.39 3.48
N ARG A 302 -14.14 33.17 4.01
CA ARG A 302 -14.15 31.94 3.19
C ARG A 302 -15.45 31.74 2.43
N PHE A 303 -16.60 31.94 3.08
CA PHE A 303 -17.90 31.69 2.47
C PHE A 303 -18.42 32.91 1.69
N GLN A 304 -17.93 34.11 1.98
CA GLN A 304 -18.32 35.36 1.32
C GLN A 304 -19.84 35.51 1.25
N ALA A 305 -20.41 35.63 0.05
CA ALA A 305 -21.84 35.75 -0.18
C ALA A 305 -22.59 34.40 -0.27
N MET A 306 -21.91 33.27 -0.06
CA MET A 306 -22.57 31.96 -0.04
C MET A 306 -23.35 31.79 1.26
N PRO A 307 -24.64 31.40 1.19
CA PRO A 307 -25.39 31.06 2.39
C PRO A 307 -24.76 29.84 3.07
N PHE A 308 -24.62 29.90 4.40
CA PHE A 308 -24.14 28.79 5.22
C PHE A 308 -25.00 28.63 6.47
N THR A 309 -24.95 27.43 7.08
CA THR A 309 -25.65 27.11 8.32
C THR A 309 -24.66 26.90 9.47
N CYS A 310 -25.13 27.07 10.70
CA CYS A 310 -24.38 26.80 11.92
C CYS A 310 -25.09 25.70 12.69
N GLU A 311 -24.37 24.61 12.94
CA GLU A 311 -24.86 23.47 13.72
C GLU A 311 -23.96 23.25 14.94
N TYR A 312 -24.53 22.71 16.02
CA TYR A 312 -23.75 22.33 17.19
C TYR A 312 -22.76 21.22 16.83
N LYS A 313 -21.48 21.45 17.11
CA LYS A 313 -20.47 20.38 17.08
C LYS A 313 -20.56 19.60 18.38
N TYR A 314 -21.37 18.55 18.38
CA TYR A 314 -21.47 17.61 19.51
C TYR A 314 -20.11 16.98 19.83
N ASP A 315 -19.89 16.72 21.12
CA ASP A 315 -18.72 16.01 21.63
C ASP A 315 -19.08 14.55 21.87
N GLY A 316 -18.70 13.69 20.93
CA GLY A 316 -19.07 12.28 20.91
C GLY A 316 -18.45 11.56 19.72
N GLU A 317 -18.95 10.37 19.44
CA GLU A 317 -18.50 9.56 18.30
C GLU A 317 -19.39 9.81 17.07
N ARG A 318 -18.78 9.80 15.89
CA ARG A 318 -19.51 9.88 14.63
C ARG A 318 -19.99 8.48 14.27
N ALA A 319 -21.29 8.33 14.07
CA ALA A 319 -21.90 7.09 13.59
C ALA A 319 -22.50 7.29 12.20
N GLN A 320 -22.14 6.42 11.25
CA GLN A 320 -22.74 6.34 9.93
C GLN A 320 -23.67 5.12 9.89
N ILE A 321 -24.98 5.37 9.89
CA ILE A 321 -26.02 4.33 10.03
C ILE A 321 -26.55 3.96 8.65
N HIS A 322 -26.40 2.69 8.27
CA HIS A 322 -26.89 2.12 7.03
C HIS A 322 -28.03 1.15 7.33
N ILE A 323 -29.19 1.37 6.71
CA ILE A 323 -30.35 0.47 6.79
C ILE A 323 -30.43 -0.27 5.45
N LEU A 324 -30.28 -1.59 5.49
CA LEU A 324 -30.29 -2.43 4.29
C LEU A 324 -31.73 -2.76 3.85
N PRO A 325 -31.95 -3.17 2.58
CA PRO A 325 -33.29 -3.52 2.09
C PRO A 325 -34.00 -4.64 2.87
N ASN A 326 -33.25 -5.51 3.54
CA ASN A 326 -33.78 -6.58 4.39
C ASN A 326 -34.13 -6.11 5.82
N GLY A 327 -33.90 -4.83 6.14
CA GLY A 327 -34.13 -4.26 7.47
C GLY A 327 -32.92 -4.34 8.39
N ASP A 328 -31.82 -4.98 7.99
CA ASP A 328 -30.60 -5.03 8.81
C ASP A 328 -29.98 -3.64 8.96
N ILE A 329 -29.50 -3.35 10.17
CA ILE A 329 -28.84 -2.09 10.48
C ILE A 329 -27.34 -2.36 10.63
N ARG A 330 -26.53 -1.58 9.92
CA ARG A 330 -25.07 -1.52 10.10
C ARG A 330 -24.67 -0.13 10.56
N ILE A 331 -23.76 -0.08 11.52
CA ILE A 331 -23.22 1.16 12.08
C ILE A 331 -21.71 1.13 11.85
N PHE A 332 -21.20 2.16 11.21
CA PHE A 332 -19.78 2.40 10.96
C PHE A 332 -19.32 3.66 11.67
#